data_AF-A0AAD7DY25-F1
#
_entry.id   AF-A0AAD7DY25-F1
#
_cell.length_a   1.000
_cell.length_b   1.000
_cell.length_c   1.000
_cell.angle_alpha   90.00
_cell.angle_beta   90.00
_cell.angle_gamma   90.00
#
_symmetry.space_group_name_H-M   'P 1'
#
loop_
_entity.id
_entity.type
_entity.pdbx_description
1 polymer ?
#
loop_
_entity_poly.entity_id
_entity_poly.type
_entity_poly.pdbx_seq_one_letter_code
_entity_poly.pdbx_strand_id
1 'polypeptide(L)'
;MAPKLRWQSTTGRNTLQKIVNKVIPAWKDGLRPVQEDLTSAMLDGDDVLCCTATGDRKYSAFSVPILVLNEYNTNPSEYPPGLPTCVDPVGIIVTPTKGLANNIV
;
A
#
# COMPACT_ATOMS: atom_id res chain seq x y z
N MET A 1 -11.94 23.91 -7.33
CA MET A 1 -11.13 22.68 -7.54
C MET A 1 -12.02 21.50 -7.20
N ALA A 2 -12.17 20.53 -8.11
CA ALA A 2 -12.85 19.28 -7.78
C ALA A 2 -12.08 18.59 -6.64
N PRO A 3 -12.76 17.94 -5.67
CA PRO A 3 -12.07 17.23 -4.60
C PRO A 3 -11.14 16.18 -5.21
N LYS A 4 -9.86 16.22 -4.83
CA LYS A 4 -8.88 15.22 -5.23
C LYS A 4 -9.33 13.89 -4.62
N LEU A 5 -9.55 12.88 -5.46
CA LEU A 5 -9.87 11.53 -5.01
C LEU A 5 -8.76 11.05 -4.07
N ARG A 6 -9.11 10.23 -3.07
CA ARG A 6 -8.17 9.73 -2.06
C ARG A 6 -8.20 8.21 -2.00
N TRP A 7 -7.07 7.59 -1.68
CA TRP A 7 -6.97 6.18 -1.40
C TRP A 7 -7.78 5.77 -0.18
N GLN A 8 -7.91 6.64 0.82
CA GLN A 8 -8.78 6.40 1.99
C GLN A 8 -10.29 6.50 1.69
N SER A 9 -10.69 6.98 0.50
CA SER A 9 -12.11 6.99 0.10
C SER A 9 -12.61 5.58 -0.20
N THR A 10 -13.93 5.36 -0.21
CA THR A 10 -14.52 4.05 -0.58
C THR A 10 -14.04 3.57 -1.96
N THR A 11 -13.99 4.46 -2.95
CA THR A 11 -13.48 4.14 -4.29
C THR A 11 -11.99 3.80 -4.26
N GLY A 12 -11.20 4.56 -3.48
CA GLY A 12 -9.77 4.31 -3.30
C GLY A 12 -9.49 2.95 -2.65
N ARG A 13 -10.19 2.62 -1.56
CA ARG A 13 -10.09 1.35 -0.85
C ARG A 13 -10.51 0.15 -1.71
N ASN A 14 -11.61 0.27 -2.45
CA ASN A 14 -12.03 -0.76 -3.41
C ASN A 14 -10.97 -0.97 -4.51
N THR A 15 -10.34 0.11 -4.98
CA THR A 15 -9.27 0.04 -5.98
C THR A 15 -8.01 -0.61 -5.39
N LEU A 16 -7.64 -0.23 -4.17
CA LEU A 16 -6.54 -0.81 -3.42
C LEU A 16 -6.72 -2.33 -3.25
N GLN A 17 -7.87 -2.79 -2.77
CA GLN A 17 -8.15 -4.22 -2.62
C GLN A 17 -8.11 -4.95 -3.97
N LYS A 18 -8.68 -4.37 -5.04
CA LYS A 18 -8.63 -4.94 -6.39
C LYS A 18 -7.17 -5.13 -6.85
N ILE A 19 -6.32 -4.13 -6.65
CA ILE A 19 -4.90 -4.19 -7.01
C ILE A 19 -4.17 -5.24 -6.18
N VAL A 20 -4.35 -5.23 -4.86
CA VAL A 20 -3.69 -6.20 -3.95
C VAL A 20 -4.05 -7.63 -4.33
N ASN A 21 -5.32 -7.91 -4.60
CA ASN A 21 -5.77 -9.25 -4.98
C ASN A 21 -5.18 -9.70 -6.34
N LYS A 22 -4.91 -8.75 -7.25
CA LYS A 22 -4.26 -9.01 -8.54
C LYS A 22 -2.76 -9.28 -8.37
N VAL A 23 -2.05 -8.43 -7.63
CA VAL A 23 -0.59 -8.46 -7.51
C VAL A 23 -0.08 -9.48 -6.48
N ILE A 24 -0.90 -9.82 -5.47
CA ILE A 24 -0.57 -10.78 -4.41
C ILE A 24 -1.69 -11.84 -4.31
N PRO A 25 -1.85 -12.73 -5.32
CA PRO A 25 -2.93 -13.71 -5.35
C PRO A 25 -2.89 -14.73 -4.19
N ALA A 26 -1.73 -14.85 -3.51
CA ALA A 26 -1.58 -15.67 -2.32
C ALA A 26 -2.38 -15.15 -1.11
N TRP A 27 -2.74 -13.86 -1.09
CA TRP A 27 -3.54 -13.26 -0.02
C TRP A 27 -5.02 -13.32 -0.38
N LYS A 28 -5.66 -14.45 -0.07
CA LYS A 28 -7.06 -14.73 -0.42
C LYS A 28 -8.06 -13.70 0.11
N ASP A 29 -7.78 -13.15 1.29
CA ASP A 29 -8.61 -12.15 1.95
C ASP A 29 -8.12 -10.72 1.70
N GLY A 30 -7.11 -10.53 0.85
CA GLY A 30 -6.48 -9.23 0.60
C GLY A 30 -5.76 -8.66 1.82
N LEU A 31 -5.83 -7.34 1.98
CA LEU A 31 -5.29 -6.62 3.14
C LEU A 31 -6.18 -6.83 4.36
N ARG A 32 -5.57 -7.01 5.53
CA ARG A 32 -6.28 -6.89 6.82
C ARG A 32 -6.62 -5.42 7.09
N PRO A 33 -7.64 -5.12 7.93
CA PRO A 33 -8.08 -3.74 8.18
C PRO A 33 -6.96 -2.78 8.57
N VAL A 34 -6.09 -3.17 9.52
CA VAL A 34 -4.95 -2.34 9.92
C VAL A 34 -3.98 -2.10 8.76
N GLN A 35 -3.73 -3.09 7.91
CA GLN A 35 -2.84 -2.93 6.76
C GLN A 35 -3.47 -2.02 5.71
N GLU A 36 -4.78 -2.13 5.48
CA GLU A 36 -5.53 -1.27 4.56
C GLU A 36 -5.53 0.19 5.02
N ASP A 37 -5.77 0.45 6.30
CA ASP A 37 -5.74 1.80 6.85
C ASP A 37 -4.35 2.43 6.71
N LEU A 38 -3.29 1.71 7.08
CA LEU A 38 -1.90 2.20 6.96
C LEU A 38 -1.51 2.42 5.49
N THR A 39 -1.82 1.46 4.62
CA THR A 39 -1.47 1.52 3.18
C THR A 39 -2.19 2.67 2.49
N SER A 40 -3.49 2.82 2.74
CA SER A 40 -4.28 3.90 2.11
C SER A 40 -3.84 5.29 2.58
N ALA A 41 -3.49 5.45 3.86
CA ALA A 41 -2.92 6.70 4.37
C ALA A 41 -1.56 7.02 3.70
N MET A 42 -0.64 6.04 3.65
CA MET A 42 0.66 6.23 2.98
C MET A 42 0.51 6.58 1.49
N LEU A 43 -0.43 5.96 0.80
CA LEU A 43 -0.71 6.24 -0.62
C LEU A 43 -1.32 7.64 -0.85
N ASP A 44 -2.03 8.18 0.15
CA ASP A 44 -2.49 9.58 0.14
C ASP A 44 -1.35 10.58 0.45
N GLY A 45 -0.17 10.09 0.84
CA GLY A 45 1.00 10.89 1.20
C GLY A 45 1.04 11.28 2.68
N ASP A 46 0.24 10.63 3.54
CA ASP A 46 0.24 10.88 4.97
C ASP A 46 1.45 10.19 5.65
N ASP A 47 2.07 10.87 6.62
CA ASP A 47 3.08 10.27 7.50
C ASP A 47 2.41 9.37 8.55
N VAL A 48 2.88 8.14 8.67
CA VAL A 48 2.22 7.10 9.49
C VAL A 48 3.14 6.55 10.57
N LEU A 49 2.67 6.60 11.83
CA LEU A 49 3.27 5.89 12.96
C LEU A 49 2.39 4.69 13.35
N CYS A 50 2.91 3.47 13.16
CA CYS A 50 2.20 2.24 13.52
C CYS A 50 2.81 1.58 14.77
N CYS A 51 2.02 1.51 15.84
CA CYS A 51 2.32 0.76 17.06
C CYS A 51 1.35 -0.42 17.19
N THR A 52 1.80 -1.63 16.85
CA THR A 52 1.01 -2.85 17.07
C THR A 52 1.87 -4.00 17.61
N ALA A 53 1.23 -5.08 18.06
CA ALA A 53 1.86 -6.28 18.59
C ALA A 53 2.83 -6.93 17.59
N THR A 54 3.76 -7.75 18.11
CA THR A 54 4.63 -8.59 17.27
C THR A 54 3.79 -9.70 16.64
N GLY A 55 4.04 -10.03 15.36
CA GLY A 55 3.27 -11.05 14.63
C GLY A 55 2.10 -10.50 13.81
N ASP A 56 1.74 -9.23 13.98
CA ASP A 56 0.67 -8.55 13.22
C ASP A 56 1.00 -8.24 11.76
N ARG A 57 2.09 -8.83 11.24
CA ARG A 57 2.52 -8.71 9.84
C ARG A 57 2.71 -7.26 9.36
N LYS A 58 3.16 -6.39 10.26
CA LYS A 58 3.51 -4.98 10.00
C LYS A 58 4.35 -4.78 8.74
N TYR A 59 5.30 -5.68 8.47
CA TYR A 59 6.23 -5.57 7.35
C TYR A 59 5.54 -5.39 6.00
N SER A 60 4.38 -6.02 5.83
CA SER A 60 3.68 -5.97 4.56
C SER A 60 3.01 -4.61 4.29
N ALA A 61 2.79 -3.78 5.32
CA ALA A 61 2.21 -2.46 5.16
C ALA A 61 3.16 -1.46 4.47
N PHE A 62 4.47 -1.73 4.46
CA PHE A 62 5.47 -0.83 3.84
C PHE A 62 5.79 -1.21 2.40
N SER A 63 5.69 -2.49 2.04
CA SER A 63 5.97 -2.98 0.67
C SER A 63 4.76 -2.81 -0.27
N VAL A 64 3.55 -2.98 0.25
CA VAL A 64 2.31 -2.93 -0.54
C VAL A 64 2.10 -1.59 -1.26
N PRO A 65 2.33 -0.40 -0.64
CA PRO A 65 2.17 0.87 -1.34
C PRO A 65 2.95 0.95 -2.66
N ILE A 66 4.18 0.42 -2.68
CA ILE A 66 5.04 0.41 -3.88
C ILE A 66 4.43 -0.47 -4.96
N LEU A 67 3.98 -1.68 -4.60
CA LEU A 67 3.34 -2.60 -5.54
C LEU A 67 2.05 -2.00 -6.12
N VAL A 68 1.27 -1.30 -5.28
CA VAL A 68 0.02 -0.67 -5.68
C VAL A 68 0.26 0.46 -6.68
N LEU A 69 1.22 1.35 -6.39
CA LEU A 69 1.57 2.45 -7.28
C LEU A 69 2.12 1.93 -8.62
N ASN A 70 2.96 0.90 -8.59
CA ASN A 70 3.52 0.30 -9.80
C ASN A 70 2.42 -0.29 -10.70
N GLU A 71 1.49 -1.06 -10.13
CA GLU A 71 0.36 -1.61 -10.88
C GLU A 71 -0.58 -0.53 -11.43
N TYR A 72 -0.92 0.46 -10.59
CA TYR A 72 -1.81 1.57 -10.96
C TYR A 72 -1.22 2.40 -12.11
N ASN A 73 0.09 2.65 -12.10
CA ASN A 73 0.78 3.41 -13.15
C ASN A 73 0.97 2.60 -14.44
N THR A 74 1.17 1.29 -14.33
CA THR A 74 1.38 0.42 -15.50
C THR A 74 0.07 0.17 -16.25
N ASN A 75 -1.05 0.06 -15.53
CA ASN A 75 -2.35 -0.29 -16.09
C ASN A 75 -3.43 0.78 -15.82
N PRO A 76 -3.23 2.05 -16.20
CA PRO A 76 -4.09 3.16 -15.79
C PRO A 76 -5.53 3.04 -16.32
N SER A 77 -5.75 2.33 -17.43
CA SER A 77 -7.09 2.08 -17.98
C SER A 77 -7.93 1.09 -17.17
N GLU A 78 -7.31 0.31 -16.27
CA GLU A 78 -8.02 -0.68 -15.45
C GLU A 78 -8.62 -0.11 -14.15
N TYR A 79 -8.30 1.14 -13.83
CA TYR A 79 -8.59 1.76 -12.54
C TYR A 79 -9.18 3.18 -12.68
N PRO A 80 -9.92 3.67 -11.67
CA PRO A 80 -10.45 5.03 -11.69
C PRO A 80 -9.31 6.06 -11.77
N PRO A 81 -9.40 7.07 -12.65
CA PRO A 81 -8.39 8.12 -12.72
C PRO A 81 -8.48 9.08 -11.53
N GLY A 82 -7.37 9.75 -11.21
CA GLY A 82 -7.33 10.85 -10.25
C GLY A 82 -6.98 10.47 -8.81
N LEU A 83 -6.64 9.20 -8.56
CA LEU A 83 -6.01 8.82 -7.29
C LEU A 83 -4.58 9.39 -7.22
N PRO A 84 -4.07 9.77 -6.04
CA PRO A 84 -2.68 10.19 -5.85
C PRO A 84 -1.72 9.10 -6.33
N THR A 85 -0.68 9.49 -7.08
CA THR A 85 0.33 8.54 -7.55
C THR A 85 1.72 9.18 -7.61
N CYS A 86 2.76 8.34 -7.70
CA CYS A 86 4.15 8.70 -7.92
C CYS A 86 4.68 7.87 -9.10
N VAL A 87 5.31 8.51 -10.10
CA VAL A 87 5.76 7.84 -11.35
C VAL A 87 6.76 6.72 -11.05
N ASP A 88 7.74 7.00 -10.21
CA ASP A 88 8.80 6.07 -9.82
C ASP A 88 8.71 5.79 -8.30
N PRO A 89 7.83 4.86 -7.87
CA PRO A 89 7.64 4.59 -6.45
C PRO A 89 8.85 3.85 -5.88
N VAL A 90 9.60 4.51 -4.99
CA VAL A 90 10.75 3.95 -4.29
C VAL A 90 10.55 4.04 -2.78
N GLY A 91 10.89 2.97 -2.05
CA GLY A 91 10.88 2.94 -0.59
C GLY A 91 12.24 2.52 -0.02
N ILE A 92 12.64 3.16 1.08
CA ILE A 92 13.85 2.81 1.83
C ILE A 92 13.41 2.23 3.17
N ILE A 93 13.81 0.99 3.44
CA ILE A 93 13.54 0.32 4.71
C ILE A 93 14.81 0.29 5.53
N VAL A 94 14.79 0.96 6.69
CA VAL A 94 15.90 0.96 7.65
C VAL A 94 15.53 0.05 8.82
N THR A 95 16.39 -0.92 9.11
CA THR A 95 16.21 -1.84 10.24
C THR A 95 17.35 -1.71 11.24
N PRO A 96 17.10 -1.99 12.53
CA PRO A 96 18.14 -1.90 13.56
C PRO A 96 19.19 -3.01 13.49
N THR A 97 18.93 -4.12 12.78
CA THR A 97 19.86 -5.25 12.70
C THR A 97 19.97 -5.82 11.28
N LYS A 98 21.18 -6.26 10.91
CA LYS A 98 21.43 -6.95 9.64
C LYS A 98 20.62 -8.24 9.51
N GLY A 99 20.47 -8.97 10.62
CA GLY A 99 19.65 -10.17 10.67
C GLY A 99 18.20 -9.89 10.28
N LEU A 100 17.63 -8.77 10.74
CA LEU A 100 16.29 -8.38 10.33
C LEU A 100 16.25 -7.94 8.86
N ALA A 101 17.22 -7.14 8.40
CA ALA A 101 17.30 -6.73 6.99
C ALA A 101 17.27 -7.93 6.03
N ASN A 102 18.00 -9.00 6.36
CA ASN A 102 18.07 -10.21 5.53
C ASN A 102 16.80 -11.07 5.58
N ASN A 103 15.87 -10.78 6.49
CA ASN A 103 14.62 -11.53 6.69
C ASN A 103 13.38 -10.73 6.30
N ILE A 104 13.53 -9.50 5.78
CA ILE A 104 12.42 -8.82 5.13
C ILE A 104 12.17 -9.54 3.81
N VAL A 105 11.06 -10.27 3.76
CA VAL A 105 10.52 -10.92 2.56
C VAL A 105 9.24 -10.19 2.15
#